data_AF-A0A7V9V9Z9-F1
#
_entry.id   AF-A0A7V9V9Z9-F1
#
_cell.length_a   1.000
_cell.length_b   1.000
_cell.length_c   1.000
_cell.angle_alpha   90.00
_cell.angle_beta   90.00
_cell.angle_gamma   90.00
#
_symmetry.space_group_name_H-M   'P 1'
#
loop_
_entity.id
_entity.type
_entity.pdbx_description
1 polymer ?
#
loop_
_entity_poly.entity_id
_entity_poly.type
_entity_poly.pdbx_seq_one_letter_code
_entity_poly.pdbx_strand_id
1 'polypeptide(L)'
;MDARSPQLRPRERRVLSLSEAGVDDTEIARRFQRSPEWVAKVRSLATLRDPHGTSVRGDVLRPLERRVLRWRGEGASHEAMAPRFRRSPAFLARVEHLALYKLHSD
;
A
#
# COMPACT_ATOMS: atom_id res chain seq x y z
N MET A 1 -9.72 22.50 -2.41
CA MET A 1 -8.34 21.99 -2.56
C MET A 1 -8.42 20.55 -3.02
N ASP A 2 -8.12 20.30 -4.30
CA ASP A 2 -8.18 19.00 -4.96
C ASP A 2 -7.06 18.08 -4.45
N ALA A 3 -7.31 17.33 -3.37
CA ALA A 3 -6.45 16.21 -2.97
C ALA A 3 -6.71 15.04 -3.92
N ARG A 4 -6.21 15.15 -5.16
CA ARG A 4 -6.23 14.05 -6.13
C ARG A 4 -5.33 12.95 -5.57
N SER A 5 -5.89 11.97 -4.87
CA SER A 5 -5.15 10.80 -4.41
C SER A 5 -4.80 9.93 -5.62
N PRO A 6 -3.55 9.94 -6.15
CA PRO A 6 -3.17 9.15 -7.33
C PRO A 6 -3.32 7.63 -7.12
N GLN A 7 -3.51 7.20 -5.88
CA GLN A 7 -3.67 5.79 -5.48
C GLN A 7 -5.10 5.27 -5.63
N LEU A 8 -6.09 6.13 -5.87
CA LEU A 8 -7.49 5.73 -6.04
C LEU A 8 -7.79 5.41 -7.51
N ARG A 9 -8.45 4.27 -7.73
CA ARG A 9 -8.92 3.88 -9.05
C ARG A 9 -9.94 4.91 -9.56
N PRO A 10 -10.07 5.12 -10.88
CA PRO A 10 -11.02 6.09 -11.44
C PRO A 10 -12.45 5.95 -10.90
N ARG A 11 -12.93 4.72 -10.73
CA ARG A 11 -14.26 4.43 -10.14
C ARG A 11 -14.38 4.87 -8.68
N GLU A 12 -13.34 4.67 -7.87
CA GLU A 12 -13.32 5.05 -6.45
C GLU A 12 -13.34 6.57 -6.33
N ARG A 13 -12.54 7.27 -7.13
CA ARG A 13 -12.57 8.74 -7.22
C ARG A 13 -13.94 9.26 -7.60
N ARG A 14 -14.59 8.64 -8.58
CA ARG A 14 -15.91 9.10 -9.04
C ARG A 14 -17.00 8.85 -7.98
N VAL A 15 -16.94 7.73 -7.25
CA VAL A 15 -17.84 7.46 -6.12
C VAL A 15 -17.66 8.51 -5.01
N LEU A 16 -16.42 8.79 -4.60
CA LEU A 16 -16.14 9.79 -3.57
C LEU A 16 -16.58 11.18 -4.00
N SER A 17 -16.26 11.60 -5.21
CA SER A 17 -16.68 12.90 -5.75
C SER A 17 -18.20 13.08 -5.77
N LEU A 18 -18.98 12.03 -6.07
CA LEU A 18 -20.43 12.10 -6.02
C LEU A 18 -20.95 12.16 -4.59
N SER A 19 -20.33 11.43 -3.67
CA SER A 19 -20.68 11.45 -2.24
C SER A 19 -20.37 12.82 -1.60
N GLU A 20 -19.22 13.41 -1.92
CA GLU A 20 -18.84 14.78 -1.52
C GLU A 20 -19.78 15.84 -2.10
N ALA A 21 -20.34 15.60 -3.28
CA ALA A 21 -21.37 16.44 -3.89
C ALA A 21 -22.79 16.19 -3.30
N GLY A 22 -22.92 15.33 -2.28
CA GLY A 22 -24.17 15.06 -1.59
C GLY A 22 -25.13 14.10 -2.31
N VAL A 23 -24.66 13.36 -3.31
CA VAL A 23 -25.48 12.36 -3.99
C VAL A 23 -25.66 11.13 -3.09
N ASP A 24 -26.91 10.66 -2.96
CA ASP A 24 -27.26 9.50 -2.14
C ASP A 24 -26.60 8.20 -2.63
N ASP A 25 -26.22 7.34 -1.69
CA ASP A 25 -25.53 6.07 -1.97
C ASP A 25 -26.36 5.15 -2.89
N THR A 26 -27.70 5.22 -2.85
CA THR A 26 -28.60 4.47 -3.75
C THR A 26 -28.53 4.97 -5.19
N GLU A 27 -28.48 6.29 -5.37
CA GLU A 27 -28.36 6.90 -6.69
C GLU A 27 -26.97 6.68 -7.28
N ILE A 28 -25.93 6.76 -6.44
CA ILE A 28 -24.57 6.37 -6.85
C ILE A 28 -24.56 4.89 -7.25
N ALA A 29 -25.12 4.00 -6.43
CA ALA A 29 -25.18 2.57 -6.70
C ALA A 29 -25.87 2.26 -8.04
N ARG A 30 -27.01 2.92 -8.32
CA ARG A 30 -27.73 2.84 -9.59
C ARG A 30 -26.84 3.21 -10.78
N ARG A 31 -26.12 4.33 -10.70
CA ARG A 31 -25.20 4.79 -11.78
C ARG A 31 -24.07 3.81 -12.06
N PHE A 32 -23.61 3.10 -11.04
CA PHE A 32 -22.53 2.11 -11.16
C PHE A 32 -23.04 0.68 -11.38
N GLN A 33 -24.36 0.46 -11.44
CA GLN A 33 -24.98 -0.87 -11.51
C GLN A 33 -24.50 -1.78 -10.36
N ARG A 34 -24.46 -1.23 -9.15
CA ARG A 34 -24.02 -1.92 -7.92
C ARG A 34 -25.06 -1.72 -6.81
N SER A 35 -24.78 -2.29 -5.64
CA SER A 35 -25.59 -2.11 -4.43
C SER A 35 -25.16 -0.88 -3.63
N PRO A 36 -26.04 -0.28 -2.80
CA PRO A 36 -25.67 0.77 -1.85
C PRO A 36 -24.57 0.32 -0.89
N GLU A 37 -24.59 -0.95 -0.45
CA GLU A 37 -23.52 -1.53 0.38
C GLU A 37 -22.15 -1.51 -0.31
N TRP A 38 -22.10 -1.71 -1.63
CA TRP A 38 -20.86 -1.59 -2.38
C TRP A 38 -20.32 -0.15 -2.34
N VAL A 39 -21.19 0.86 -2.41
CA VAL A 39 -20.81 2.27 -2.28
C VAL A 39 -20.26 2.56 -0.89
N ALA A 40 -20.96 2.13 0.16
CA ALA A 40 -20.51 2.25 1.54
C ALA A 40 -19.15 1.57 1.75
N LYS A 41 -18.95 0.38 1.18
CA LYS A 41 -17.67 -0.35 1.22
C LYS A 41 -16.56 0.40 0.49
N VAL A 42 -16.82 0.99 -0.68
CA VAL A 42 -15.84 1.81 -1.40
C VAL A 42 -15.44 3.02 -0.56
N ARG A 43 -16.41 3.73 0.04
CA ARG A 43 -16.15 4.87 0.93
C ARG A 43 -15.30 4.46 2.13
N SER A 44 -15.66 3.36 2.80
CA SER A 44 -14.92 2.82 3.94
C SER A 44 -13.50 2.39 3.57
N LEU A 45 -13.31 1.69 2.46
CA LEU A 45 -11.97 1.26 2.04
C LEU A 45 -11.10 2.44 1.55
N ALA A 46 -11.72 3.48 1.01
CA ALA A 46 -11.02 4.69 0.62
C ALA A 46 -10.48 5.48 1.83
N THR A 47 -11.16 5.46 2.98
CA THR A 47 -10.66 6.08 4.22
C THR A 47 -9.60 5.22 4.92
N LEU A 48 -9.70 3.89 4.80
CA LEU A 48 -8.70 2.96 5.33
C LEU A 48 -7.41 2.91 4.50
N ARG A 49 -7.44 3.38 3.25
CA ARG A 49 -6.24 3.65 2.49
C ARG A 49 -5.59 4.89 3.06
N ASP A 50 -4.73 4.64 4.04
CA ASP A 50 -3.79 5.61 4.56
C ASP A 50 -3.13 6.36 3.38
N PRO A 51 -3.20 7.71 3.32
CA PRO A 51 -2.35 8.50 2.43
C PRO A 51 -0.86 8.16 2.62
N HIS A 52 -0.49 7.63 3.78
CA HIS A 52 0.84 7.14 4.18
C HIS A 52 1.03 5.62 4.01
N GLY A 53 0.08 4.91 3.41
CA GLY A 53 0.35 3.65 2.71
C GLY A 53 1.23 3.85 1.45
N THR A 54 1.56 5.11 1.18
CA THR A 54 2.69 5.57 0.37
C THR A 54 3.96 5.21 1.13
N SER A 55 4.79 4.31 0.57
CA SER A 55 6.24 4.45 0.72
C SER A 55 6.53 5.95 0.66
N VAL A 56 6.91 6.58 1.78
CA VAL A 56 7.08 8.04 1.89
C VAL A 56 7.76 8.47 0.60
N ARG A 57 7.22 9.43 -0.17
CA ARG A 57 7.88 9.85 -1.42
C ARG A 57 9.35 10.17 -1.07
N GLY A 58 10.29 9.36 -1.57
CA GLY A 58 11.72 9.36 -1.18
C GLY A 58 12.21 8.13 -0.42
N ASP A 59 11.34 7.22 0.01
CA ASP A 59 11.68 5.98 0.70
C ASP A 59 11.83 4.85 -0.31
N VAL A 60 13.07 4.70 -0.76
CA VAL A 60 13.56 3.76 -1.77
C VAL A 60 13.23 2.29 -1.45
N LEU A 61 13.10 1.98 -0.15
CA LEU A 61 12.99 0.61 0.35
C LEU A 61 11.60 0.26 0.85
N ARG A 62 11.11 -0.91 0.42
CA ARG A 62 9.90 -1.52 0.98
C ARG A 62 10.11 -1.89 2.45
N PRO A 63 9.03 -1.99 3.26
CA PRO A 63 9.14 -2.37 4.68
C PRO A 63 9.86 -3.69 4.93
N LEU A 64 9.68 -4.68 4.04
CA LEU A 64 10.39 -5.96 4.10
C LEU A 64 11.90 -5.76 3.93
N GLU A 65 12.32 -5.03 2.90
CA GLU A 65 13.71 -4.73 2.57
C GLU A 65 14.38 -3.99 3.73
N ARG A 66 13.71 -2.96 4.27
CA ARG A 66 14.21 -2.19 5.42
C ARG A 66 14.41 -3.04 6.66
N ARG A 67 13.46 -3.94 6.95
CA ARG A 67 13.56 -4.82 8.12
C ARG A 67 14.66 -5.86 7.96
N VAL A 68 14.85 -6.41 6.76
CA VAL A 68 15.98 -7.31 6.46
C VAL A 68 17.31 -6.58 6.65
N LEU A 69 17.50 -5.39 6.06
CA LEU A 69 18.73 -4.63 6.23
C LEU A 69 18.98 -4.23 7.68
N ARG A 70 17.95 -3.85 8.44
CA ARG A 70 18.11 -3.51 9.86
C ARG A 70 18.69 -4.68 10.66
N TRP A 71 18.11 -5.87 10.50
CA TRP A 71 18.58 -7.07 11.21
C TRP A 71 19.95 -7.54 10.72
N ARG A 72 20.26 -7.35 9.43
CA ARG A 72 21.61 -7.58 8.89
C ARG A 72 22.64 -6.62 9.50
N GLY A 73 22.29 -5.35 9.66
CA GLY A 73 23.11 -4.36 10.37
C GLY A 73 23.29 -4.65 11.86
N GLU A 74 22.32 -5.32 12.48
CA GLU A 74 22.41 -5.87 13.85
C GLU A 74 23.22 -7.19 13.92
N GLY A 75 23.71 -7.72 12.79
CA GLY A 75 24.54 -8.93 12.71
C GLY A 75 23.79 -10.26 12.53
N ALA A 76 22.46 -10.25 12.39
CA ALA A 76 21.67 -11.48 12.24
C ALA A 76 21.97 -12.19 10.90
N SER A 77 22.18 -13.50 10.93
CA SER A 77 22.33 -14.31 9.71
C SER A 77 20.98 -14.56 9.02
N HIS A 78 20.97 -14.89 7.72
CA HIS A 78 19.73 -15.25 7.02
C HIS A 78 19.06 -16.49 7.61
N GLU A 79 19.86 -17.45 8.08
CA GLU A 79 19.39 -18.64 8.81
C GLU A 79 18.62 -18.24 10.08
N ALA A 80 19.18 -17.34 10.89
CA ALA A 80 18.54 -16.87 12.12
C ALA A 80 17.24 -16.08 11.85
N MET A 81 17.18 -15.37 10.71
CA MET A 81 16.01 -14.59 10.31
C MET A 81 14.89 -15.45 9.72
N ALA A 82 15.23 -16.53 9.00
CA ALA A 82 14.29 -17.33 8.22
C ALA A 82 12.99 -17.74 8.97
N PRO A 83 13.06 -18.26 10.22
CA PRO A 83 11.86 -18.62 10.98
C PRO A 83 10.93 -17.43 11.22
N ARG A 84 11.49 -16.26 11.53
CA ARG A 84 10.70 -15.06 11.86
C ARG A 84 10.04 -14.42 10.65
N PHE A 85 10.71 -14.48 9.49
CA PHE A 85 10.16 -14.00 8.24
C PHE A 85 9.26 -15.02 7.54
N ARG A 86 9.27 -16.29 7.97
CA ARG A 86 8.58 -17.41 7.30
C ARG A 86 8.99 -17.51 5.82
N ARG A 87 10.29 -17.36 5.57
CA ARG A 87 10.93 -17.36 4.24
C ARG A 87 12.25 -18.10 4.33
N SER A 88 12.71 -18.66 3.21
CA SER A 88 14.00 -19.34 3.17
C SER A 88 15.18 -18.37 3.30
N PRO A 89 16.33 -18.82 3.81
CA PRO A 89 17.55 -18.00 3.88
C PRO A 89 17.93 -17.42 2.51
N ALA A 90 17.86 -18.22 1.45
CA ALA A 90 18.13 -17.79 0.07
C ALA A 90 17.18 -16.69 -0.42
N PHE A 91 15.90 -16.71 -0.01
CA PHE A 91 14.98 -15.62 -0.31
C PHE A 91 15.41 -14.32 0.38
N LEU A 92 15.82 -14.39 1.64
CA LEU A 92 16.28 -13.22 2.40
C LEU A 92 17.58 -12.64 1.82
N ALA A 93 18.51 -13.48 1.36
CA ALA A 93 19.71 -13.03 0.66
C ALA A 93 19.40 -12.26 -0.62
N ARG A 94 18.43 -12.72 -1.42
CA ARG A 94 17.97 -11.98 -2.62
C ARG A 94 17.31 -10.65 -2.26
N VAL A 95 16.53 -10.60 -1.17
CA VAL A 95 15.92 -9.36 -0.68
C VAL A 95 16.98 -8.36 -0.23
N GLU A 96 17.99 -8.80 0.52
CA GLU A 96 19.13 -7.95 0.92
C GLU A 96 19.85 -7.40 -0.31
N HIS A 97 20.19 -8.26 -1.28
CA HIS A 97 20.85 -7.83 -2.52
C HIS A 97 20.02 -6.76 -3.25
N LEU A 98 18.73 -7.00 -3.45
CA LEU A 98 17.84 -6.06 -4.11
C LEU A 98 17.76 -4.73 -3.34
N ALA A 99 17.68 -4.78 -2.01
CA ALA A 99 17.62 -3.60 -1.17
C ALA A 99 18.91 -2.76 -1.29
N LEU A 100 20.07 -3.40 -1.24
CA LEU A 100 21.35 -2.73 -1.42
C LEU A 100 21.46 -2.11 -2.81
N TYR A 101 21.09 -2.84 -3.87
CA TYR A 101 21.07 -2.30 -5.23
C TYR A 101 20.27 -0.99 -5.33
N LYS A 102 19.07 -0.96 -4.75
CA LYS A 102 18.22 0.23 -4.76
C LYS A 102 18.84 1.42 -4.03
N LEU A 103 19.48 1.18 -2.88
CA LEU A 103 20.17 2.25 -2.14
C LEU A 103 21.36 2.86 -2.88
N HIS A 104 21.94 2.16 -3.86
CA HIS A 104 23.04 2.67 -4.68
C HIS A 104 22.56 3.22 -6.04
N SER A 105 21.28 3.06 -6.37
CA SER A 105 20.71 3.44 -7.68
C SER A 105 19.77 4.64 -7.62
N ASP A 106 19.50 5.17 -6.42
CA ASP A 106 18.82 6.44 -6.15
C ASP A 106 19.83 7.50 -5.66
#